data_AF-A0A1R2ARS0-F1
#
_entry.id   AF-A0A1R2ARS0-F1
#
_cell.length_a   1.000
_cell.length_b   1.000
_cell.length_c   1.000
_cell.angle_alpha   90.00
_cell.angle_beta   90.00
_cell.angle_gamma   90.00
#
_symmetry.space_group_name_H-M   'P 1'
#
loop_
_entity.id
_entity.type
_entity.pdbx_description
1 polymer ?
#
loop_
_entity_poly.entity_id
_entity_poly.type
_entity_poly.pdbx_seq_one_letter_code
_entity_poly.pdbx_strand_id
1 'polypeptide(L)'
;MLSELQDQIREKELNLLQAKKTIKLLESEKIELEAQLKDKDVRITKLTEELLLSQDKTNRSETKDPSDYWKRELVKKNDGLHKLQDLIRSLHFEKNMQIDKDIKNLKTVFAEEKKSVDFKLKMYSELEIENQKKISNLEQENFNLKSQLLSYNYDELLSRISALTSENLDIRHQLEILRKSNNLHDLALLTPDIHQISIQVHQLLIVMQNLKAGKEISLRVLLGNDEKGNISSAKQLVVDVASLKKDLGQIKEIVSDYHAENLGFNICLTQ
;
A
#
# COMPACT_ATOMS: atom_id res chain seq x y z
N MET A 1 5.58 34.50 -19.02
CA MET A 1 5.14 35.90 -19.12
C MET A 1 4.17 36.35 -18.03
N LEU A 2 2.91 35.88 -17.98
CA LEU A 2 1.94 36.32 -16.93
C LEU A 2 2.33 35.85 -15.52
N SER A 3 2.82 34.62 -15.37
CA SER A 3 3.31 34.09 -14.09
C SER A 3 4.54 34.84 -13.57
N GLU A 4 5.50 35.15 -14.45
CA GLU A 4 6.72 35.89 -14.08
C GLU A 4 6.40 37.32 -13.63
N LEU A 5 5.41 37.97 -14.26
CA LEU A 5 4.93 39.29 -13.83
C LEU A 5 4.22 39.22 -12.48
N GLN A 6 3.47 38.15 -12.19
CA GLN A 6 2.84 37.95 -10.89
C GLN A 6 3.87 37.70 -9.78
N ASP A 7 4.94 36.96 -10.07
CA ASP A 7 6.01 36.71 -9.11
C ASP A 7 6.84 37.98 -8.86
N GLN A 8 7.10 38.79 -9.89
CA GLN A 8 7.73 40.12 -9.73
C GLN A 8 6.87 41.10 -8.92
N ILE A 9 5.54 41.04 -9.06
CA ILE A 9 4.62 41.85 -8.25
C ILE A 9 4.70 41.43 -6.77
N ARG A 10 4.65 40.12 -6.49
CA ARG A 10 4.77 39.60 -5.11
C ARG A 10 6.11 39.96 -4.48
N GLU A 11 7.19 39.89 -5.24
CA GLU A 11 8.53 40.28 -4.76
C GLU A 11 8.59 41.78 -4.44
N LYS A 12 8.02 42.64 -5.29
CA LYS A 12 7.94 44.09 -5.02
C LYS A 12 7.03 44.41 -3.83
N GLU A 13 5.94 43.69 -3.64
CA GLU A 13 5.06 43.85 -2.48
C GLU A 13 5.78 43.45 -1.19
N LEU A 14 6.53 42.35 -1.20
CA LEU A 14 7.35 41.92 -0.07
C LEU A 14 8.41 42.97 0.28
N ASN A 15 9.13 43.47 -0.72
CA ASN A 15 10.15 44.51 -0.55
C ASN A 15 9.55 45.81 -0.01
N LEU A 16 8.35 46.19 -0.46
CA LEU A 16 7.64 47.36 0.04
C LEU A 16 7.19 47.18 1.50
N LEU A 17 6.78 45.97 1.88
CA LEU A 17 6.40 45.64 3.25
C LEU A 17 7.60 45.67 4.19
N GLN A 18 8.75 45.15 3.74
CA GLN A 18 10.03 45.25 4.46
C GLN A 18 10.47 46.71 4.61
N ALA A 19 10.42 47.51 3.55
CA ALA A 19 10.76 48.93 3.59
C ALA A 19 9.87 49.70 4.59
N LYS A 20 8.55 49.43 4.60
CA LYS A 20 7.62 50.03 5.58
C LYS A 20 7.97 49.66 7.03
N LYS A 21 8.41 48.42 7.26
CA LYS A 21 8.85 47.98 8.59
C LYS A 21 10.12 48.71 9.04
N THR A 22 11.08 48.87 8.13
CA THR A 22 12.32 49.62 8.38
C THR A 22 12.04 51.10 8.66
N ILE A 23 11.14 51.73 7.90
CA ILE A 23 10.75 53.13 8.13
C ILE A 23 10.15 53.30 9.53
N LYS A 24 9.24 52.43 9.97
CA LYS A 24 8.67 52.50 11.33
C LYS A 24 9.72 52.35 12.43
N LEU A 25 10.70 51.49 12.22
CA LEU A 25 11.83 51.32 13.15
C LEU A 25 12.65 52.60 13.25
N LEU A 26 13.02 53.17 12.11
CA LEU A 26 13.78 54.43 12.05
C LEU A 26 12.98 55.62 12.62
N GLU A 27 11.67 55.66 12.43
CA GLU A 27 10.79 56.66 13.06
C GLU A 27 10.79 56.54 14.58
N SER A 28 10.73 55.32 15.12
CA SER A 28 10.83 55.10 16.58
C SER A 28 12.19 55.50 17.14
N GLU A 29 13.27 55.17 16.44
CA GLU A 29 14.64 55.54 16.82
C GLU A 29 14.85 57.06 16.77
N LYS A 30 14.29 57.73 15.77
CA LYS A 30 14.30 59.19 15.68
C LYS A 30 13.61 59.84 16.89
N ILE A 31 12.44 59.36 17.27
CA ILE A 31 11.70 59.89 18.44
C ILE A 31 12.52 59.70 19.72
N GLU A 32 13.16 58.54 19.89
CA GLU A 32 14.01 58.26 21.05
C GLU A 32 15.25 59.17 21.09
N LEU A 33 15.91 59.37 19.95
CA LEU A 33 17.06 60.27 19.85
C LEU A 33 16.68 61.73 20.11
N GLU A 34 15.53 62.20 19.60
CA GLU A 34 15.01 63.55 19.90
C GLU A 34 14.72 63.73 21.40
N ALA A 35 14.18 62.71 22.06
CA ALA A 35 13.96 62.72 23.51
C ALA A 35 15.29 62.78 24.29
N GLN A 36 16.28 61.98 23.90
CA GLN A 36 17.62 62.00 24.52
C GLN A 36 18.34 63.34 24.30
N LEU A 37 18.18 63.96 23.14
CA LEU A 37 18.78 65.25 22.83
C LEU A 37 18.16 66.36 23.70
N LYS A 38 16.84 66.35 23.87
CA LYS A 38 16.13 67.26 24.77
C LYS A 38 16.55 67.08 26.24
N ASP A 39 16.75 65.86 26.71
CA ASP A 39 17.24 65.61 28.08
C ASP A 39 18.68 66.12 28.28
N LYS A 40 19.54 65.94 27.26
CA LYS A 40 20.90 66.50 27.26
C LYS A 40 20.90 68.02 27.27
N ASP A 41 20.03 68.68 26.50
CA ASP A 41 19.90 70.14 26.51
C ASP A 41 19.46 70.66 27.89
N VAL A 42 18.49 70.00 28.52
CA VAL A 42 18.07 70.31 29.90
C VAL A 42 19.24 70.18 30.87
N ARG A 43 20.05 69.13 30.72
CA ARG A 43 21.23 68.89 31.55
C ARG A 43 22.32 69.94 31.32
N ILE A 44 22.54 70.36 30.08
CA ILE A 44 23.46 71.45 29.74
C ILE A 44 22.99 72.76 30.37
N THR A 45 21.70 73.09 30.28
CA THR A 45 21.17 74.31 30.93
C THR A 45 21.37 74.29 32.44
N LYS A 46 21.08 73.17 33.11
CA LYS A 46 21.33 73.02 34.56
C LYS A 46 22.80 73.18 34.93
N LEU A 47 23.70 72.55 34.18
CA LEU A 47 25.14 72.69 34.41
C LEU A 47 25.63 74.12 34.14
N THR A 48 25.03 74.82 33.17
CA THR A 48 25.35 76.22 32.88
C THR A 48 24.88 77.14 34.00
N GLU A 49 23.69 76.91 34.56
CA GLU A 49 23.18 77.62 35.74
C GLU A 49 24.03 77.34 37.00
N GLU A 50 24.42 76.09 37.23
CA GLU A 50 25.32 75.70 38.33
C GLU A 50 26.71 76.32 38.20
N LEU A 51 27.22 76.48 36.97
CA LEU A 51 28.51 77.10 36.70
C LEU A 51 28.46 78.61 36.92
N LEU A 52 27.38 79.28 36.50
CA LEU A 52 27.13 80.70 36.82
C LEU A 52 27.02 80.94 38.33
N LEU A 53 26.29 80.08 39.05
CA LEU A 53 26.19 80.11 40.51
C LEU A 53 27.55 79.87 41.21
N SER A 54 28.42 79.06 40.61
CA SER A 54 29.78 78.81 41.10
C SER A 54 30.75 79.95 40.80
N GLN A 55 30.58 80.65 39.68
CA GLN A 55 31.32 81.89 39.35
C GLN A 55 30.94 83.05 40.29
N ASP A 56 29.66 83.18 40.65
CA ASP A 56 29.22 84.18 41.64
C ASP A 56 29.73 83.90 43.06
N LYS A 57 29.94 82.62 43.42
CA LYS A 57 30.55 82.23 44.71
C LYS A 57 32.06 82.48 44.75
N THR A 58 32.77 82.36 43.62
CA THR A 58 34.21 82.63 43.54
C THR A 58 34.53 84.13 43.53
N ASN A 59 33.62 84.98 43.06
CA ASN A 59 33.77 86.45 43.14
C ASN A 59 33.49 87.07 44.53
N ARG A 60 33.12 86.28 45.55
CA ARG A 60 32.74 86.78 46.89
C ARG A 60 33.53 86.20 48.06
N SER A 61 34.66 85.54 47.84
CA SER A 61 35.47 85.05 48.95
C SER A 61 36.97 85.25 48.73
N GLU A 62 37.42 86.49 48.84
CA GLU A 62 38.77 86.75 49.36
C GLU A 62 38.63 87.17 50.82
N THR A 63 38.93 86.25 51.73
CA THR A 63 39.52 86.52 53.06
C THR A 63 39.62 85.23 53.87
N LYS A 64 40.78 84.56 53.77
CA LYS A 64 41.55 83.88 54.84
C LYS A 64 42.56 82.91 54.23
N ASP A 65 43.71 82.80 54.89
CA ASP A 65 44.93 82.13 54.45
C ASP A 65 44.70 80.85 53.60
N PRO A 66 45.06 80.84 52.30
CA PRO A 66 44.76 79.73 51.38
C PRO A 66 45.36 78.39 51.80
N SER A 67 46.50 78.42 52.51
CA SER A 67 47.31 77.23 52.83
C SER A 67 46.53 76.17 53.62
N ASP A 68 45.76 76.56 54.64
CA ASP A 68 45.13 75.58 55.55
C ASP A 68 43.79 75.05 55.03
N TYR A 69 43.12 75.81 54.16
CA TYR A 69 41.97 75.33 53.42
C TYR A 69 42.40 74.29 52.39
N TRP A 70 43.42 74.60 51.58
CA TRP A 70 43.93 73.67 50.57
C TRP A 70 44.51 72.41 51.19
N LYS A 71 45.20 72.48 52.35
CA LYS A 71 45.65 71.28 53.08
C LYS A 71 44.47 70.39 53.50
N ARG A 72 43.40 70.95 54.07
CA ARG A 72 42.21 70.19 54.46
C ARG A 72 41.49 69.59 53.25
N GLU A 73 41.40 70.31 52.16
CA GLU A 73 40.78 69.83 50.93
C GLU A 73 41.63 68.72 50.28
N LEU A 74 42.96 68.83 50.31
CA LEU A 74 43.88 67.80 49.82
C LEU A 74 43.74 66.49 50.61
N VAL A 75 43.65 66.58 51.94
CA VAL A 75 43.42 65.40 52.81
C VAL A 75 42.08 64.75 52.48
N LYS A 76 41.00 65.54 52.38
CA LYS A 76 39.67 65.01 52.02
C LYS A 76 39.65 64.34 50.64
N LYS A 77 40.32 64.94 49.64
CA LYS A 77 40.41 64.36 48.29
C LYS A 77 41.27 63.11 48.27
N ASN A 78 42.36 63.06 49.04
CA ASN A 78 43.20 61.88 49.19
C ASN A 78 42.44 60.72 49.89
N ASP A 79 41.68 61.02 50.95
CA ASP A 79 40.80 60.04 51.60
C ASP A 79 39.71 59.53 50.65
N GLY A 80 39.15 60.43 49.82
CA GLY A 80 38.22 60.07 48.75
C GLY A 80 38.86 59.16 47.70
N LEU A 81 40.12 59.43 47.34
CA LEU A 81 40.89 58.62 46.38
C LEU A 81 41.21 57.24 46.95
N HIS A 82 41.58 57.14 48.23
CA HIS A 82 41.76 55.86 48.91
C HIS A 82 40.46 55.03 48.96
N LYS A 83 39.33 55.65 49.30
CA LYS A 83 38.02 54.97 49.27
C LYS A 83 37.65 54.48 47.86
N LEU A 84 37.91 55.27 46.83
CA LEU A 84 37.71 54.86 45.44
C LEU A 84 38.63 53.71 45.05
N GLN A 85 39.89 53.74 45.49
CA GLN A 85 40.86 52.67 45.23
C GLN A 85 40.42 51.35 45.87
N ASP A 86 39.93 51.39 47.11
CA ASP A 86 39.43 50.20 47.80
C ASP A 86 38.13 49.68 47.18
N LEU A 87 37.24 50.56 46.72
CA LEU A 87 36.04 50.17 45.96
C LEU A 87 36.40 49.52 44.61
N ILE A 88 37.41 50.03 43.90
CA ILE A 88 37.88 49.41 42.66
C ILE A 88 38.44 48.02 42.93
N ARG A 89 39.21 47.86 44.01
CA ARG A 89 39.76 46.55 44.41
C ARG A 89 38.65 45.55 44.75
N SER A 90 37.63 45.97 45.51
CA SER A 90 36.52 45.07 45.87
C SER A 90 35.69 44.67 44.63
N LEU A 91 35.37 45.63 43.76
CA LEU A 91 34.66 45.35 42.51
C LEU A 91 35.47 44.43 41.58
N HIS A 92 36.79 44.63 41.50
CA HIS A 92 37.65 43.76 40.70
C HIS A 92 37.70 42.33 41.26
N PHE A 93 37.74 42.19 42.59
CA PHE A 93 37.69 40.88 43.24
C PHE A 93 36.35 40.17 42.99
N GLU A 94 35.22 40.88 43.17
CA GLU A 94 33.88 40.36 42.93
C GLU A 94 33.68 39.95 41.46
N LYS A 95 34.12 40.78 40.51
CA LYS A 95 34.07 40.43 39.09
C LYS A 95 34.92 39.21 38.76
N ASN A 96 36.12 39.09 39.33
CA ASN A 96 36.97 37.93 39.11
C ASN A 96 36.32 36.65 39.66
N MET A 97 35.73 36.70 40.86
CA MET A 97 35.00 35.56 41.41
C MET A 97 33.82 35.15 40.53
N GLN A 98 33.09 36.13 39.99
CA GLN A 98 31.97 35.87 39.08
C GLN A 98 32.45 35.25 37.77
N ILE A 99 33.52 35.78 37.17
CA ILE A 99 34.15 35.23 35.95
C ILE A 99 34.61 33.78 36.20
N ASP A 100 35.26 33.50 37.33
CA ASP A 100 35.71 32.14 37.67
C ASP A 100 34.55 31.16 37.82
N LYS A 101 33.43 31.62 38.40
CA LYS A 101 32.20 30.84 38.52
C LYS A 101 31.60 30.56 37.15
N ASP A 102 31.52 31.56 36.29
CA ASP A 102 30.98 31.44 34.94
C ASP A 102 31.85 30.52 34.08
N ILE A 103 33.19 30.62 34.18
CA ILE A 103 34.13 29.71 33.51
C ILE A 103 33.92 28.26 33.96
N LYS A 104 33.72 28.03 35.27
CA LYS A 104 33.44 26.68 35.79
C LYS A 104 32.13 26.13 35.24
N ASN A 105 31.07 26.94 35.20
CA ASN A 105 29.78 26.54 34.65
C ASN A 105 29.87 26.27 33.13
N LEU A 106 30.61 27.09 32.39
CA LEU A 106 30.80 26.87 30.95
C LEU A 106 31.53 25.55 30.68
N LYS A 107 32.54 25.23 31.51
CA LYS A 107 33.28 23.95 31.41
C LYS A 107 32.39 22.74 31.68
N THR A 108 31.45 22.84 32.62
CA THR A 108 30.51 21.73 32.90
C THR A 108 29.52 21.55 31.77
N VAL A 109 28.93 22.64 31.26
CA VAL A 109 28.00 22.60 30.12
C VAL A 109 28.69 22.02 28.88
N PHE A 110 29.91 22.48 28.57
CA PHE A 110 30.67 21.96 27.44
C PHE A 110 30.97 20.46 27.57
N ALA A 111 31.29 19.98 28.79
CA ALA A 111 31.51 18.56 29.03
C ALA A 111 30.24 17.71 28.84
N GLU A 112 29.07 18.25 29.22
CA GLU A 112 27.78 17.59 29.02
C GLU A 112 27.36 17.58 27.55
N GLU A 113 27.49 18.71 26.85
CA GLU A 113 27.23 18.80 25.41
C GLU A 113 28.15 17.86 24.62
N LYS A 114 29.44 17.83 24.95
CA LYS A 114 30.39 16.91 24.31
C LYS A 114 29.96 15.45 24.47
N LYS A 115 29.58 15.03 25.69
CA LYS A 115 29.05 13.68 25.94
C LYS A 115 27.78 13.41 25.13
N SER A 116 26.89 14.39 25.03
CA SER A 116 25.65 14.26 24.24
C SER A 116 25.95 14.07 22.75
N VAL A 117 26.89 14.83 22.20
CA VAL A 117 27.34 14.72 20.82
C VAL A 117 28.00 13.37 20.56
N ASP A 118 28.92 12.94 21.44
CA ASP A 118 29.60 11.65 21.32
C ASP A 118 28.59 10.48 21.35
N PHE A 119 27.57 10.56 22.20
CA PHE A 119 26.49 9.57 22.25
C PHE A 119 25.66 9.56 20.95
N LYS A 120 25.29 10.73 20.42
CA LYS A 120 24.56 10.83 19.15
C LYS A 120 25.37 10.27 17.98
N LEU A 121 26.67 10.58 17.91
CA LEU A 121 27.57 10.06 16.87
C LEU A 121 27.63 8.53 16.92
N LYS A 122 27.74 7.95 18.12
CA LYS A 122 27.71 6.50 18.29
C LYS A 122 26.38 5.90 17.82
N MET A 123 25.25 6.48 18.23
CA MET A 123 23.92 6.02 17.82
C MET A 123 23.75 6.06 16.29
N TYR A 124 24.20 7.14 15.62
CA TYR A 124 24.13 7.23 14.16
C TYR A 124 25.02 6.20 13.48
N SER A 125 26.22 5.92 14.00
CA SER A 125 27.09 4.88 13.44
C SER A 125 26.51 3.47 13.56
N GLU A 126 25.84 3.17 14.67
CA GLU A 126 25.15 1.88 14.87
C GLU A 126 23.96 1.76 13.90
N LEU A 127 23.19 2.83 13.73
CA LEU A 127 22.06 2.89 12.79
C LEU A 127 22.53 2.72 11.34
N GLU A 128 23.67 3.31 10.96
CA GLU A 128 24.26 3.16 9.63
C GLU A 128 24.62 1.70 9.34
N ILE A 129 25.26 1.02 10.29
CA ILE A 129 25.60 -0.42 10.17
C ILE A 129 24.33 -1.27 10.03
N GLU A 130 23.28 -0.98 10.80
CA GLU A 130 22.01 -1.70 10.72
C GLU A 130 21.30 -1.48 9.37
N ASN A 131 21.27 -0.23 8.89
CA ASN A 131 20.71 0.10 7.59
C ASN A 131 21.47 -0.59 6.46
N GLN A 132 22.80 -0.67 6.54
CA GLN A 132 23.60 -1.33 5.52
C GLN A 132 23.36 -2.84 5.46
N LYS A 133 23.16 -3.49 6.62
CA LYS A 133 22.71 -4.90 6.68
C LYS A 133 21.34 -5.08 6.05
N LYS A 134 20.40 -4.18 6.35
CA LYS A 134 19.04 -4.23 5.79
C LYS A 134 19.04 -4.06 4.27
N ILE A 135 19.85 -3.13 3.75
CA ILE A 135 20.03 -2.93 2.30
C ILE A 135 20.58 -4.21 1.66
N SER A 136 21.65 -4.78 2.21
CA SER A 136 22.25 -6.02 1.68
C SER A 136 21.25 -7.19 1.63
N ASN A 137 20.41 -7.33 2.66
CA ASN A 137 19.37 -8.37 2.69
C ASN A 137 18.31 -8.14 1.59
N LEU A 138 17.85 -6.89 1.43
CA LEU A 138 16.87 -6.54 0.41
C LEU A 138 17.43 -6.72 -1.01
N GLU A 139 18.70 -6.42 -1.23
CA GLU A 139 19.38 -6.67 -2.50
C GLU A 139 19.44 -8.17 -2.82
N GLN A 140 19.73 -9.01 -1.81
CA GLN A 140 19.73 -10.46 -1.96
C GLN A 140 18.33 -11.01 -2.23
N GLU A 141 17.30 -10.54 -1.52
CA GLU A 141 15.91 -10.91 -1.79
C GLU A 141 15.49 -10.51 -3.20
N ASN A 142 15.83 -9.30 -3.64
CA ASN A 142 15.51 -8.82 -4.99
C ASN A 142 16.23 -9.66 -6.06
N PHE A 143 17.49 -10.02 -5.83
CA PHE A 143 18.21 -10.93 -6.71
C PHE A 143 17.52 -12.30 -6.81
N ASN A 144 17.11 -12.87 -5.67
CA ASN A 144 16.40 -14.15 -5.63
C ASN A 144 15.03 -14.08 -6.33
N LEU A 145 14.28 -13.00 -6.14
CA LEU A 145 13.00 -12.80 -6.81
C LEU A 145 13.17 -12.64 -8.33
N LYS A 146 14.19 -11.90 -8.77
CA LYS A 146 14.53 -11.79 -10.20
C LYS A 146 14.93 -13.13 -10.80
N SER A 147 15.73 -13.93 -10.09
CA SER A 147 16.13 -15.26 -10.57
C SER A 147 14.93 -16.21 -10.63
N GLN A 148 14.02 -16.17 -9.66
CA GLN A 148 12.75 -16.91 -9.70
C GLN A 148 11.88 -16.50 -10.89
N LEU A 149 11.77 -15.20 -11.17
CA LEU A 149 10.99 -14.69 -12.29
C LEU A 149 11.58 -15.09 -13.65
N LEU A 150 12.92 -15.15 -13.75
CA LEU A 150 13.61 -15.67 -14.93
C LEU A 150 13.51 -17.20 -15.05
N SER A 151 13.40 -17.91 -13.92
CA SER A 151 13.23 -19.37 -13.91
C SER A 151 11.83 -19.82 -14.32
N TYR A 152 10.84 -18.92 -14.26
CA TYR A 152 9.56 -19.12 -14.93
C TYR A 152 9.80 -19.07 -16.44
N ASN A 153 9.86 -20.24 -17.05
CA ASN A 153 10.12 -20.42 -18.47
C ASN A 153 8.88 -20.01 -19.28
N TYR A 154 8.66 -18.69 -19.38
CA TYR A 154 7.52 -18.08 -20.08
C TYR A 154 7.39 -18.60 -21.50
N ASP A 155 8.52 -18.85 -22.17
CA ASP A 155 8.56 -19.35 -23.54
C ASP A 155 8.07 -20.80 -23.65
N GLU A 156 8.38 -21.65 -22.65
CA GLU A 156 7.87 -23.02 -22.59
C GLU A 156 6.35 -23.04 -22.34
N LEU A 157 5.87 -22.15 -21.46
CA LEU A 157 4.44 -22.01 -21.18
C LEU A 157 3.68 -21.50 -22.42
N LEU A 158 4.23 -20.49 -23.10
CA LEU A 158 3.70 -19.94 -24.35
C LEU A 158 3.68 -21.00 -25.46
N SER A 159 4.77 -21.75 -25.61
CA SER A 159 4.86 -22.86 -26.57
C SER A 159 3.79 -23.91 -26.27
N ARG A 160 3.61 -24.31 -25.00
CA ARG A 160 2.59 -25.27 -24.60
C ARG A 160 1.17 -24.77 -24.85
N ILE A 161 0.88 -23.51 -24.56
CA ILE A 161 -0.42 -22.88 -24.85
C ILE A 161 -0.67 -22.90 -26.36
N SER A 162 0.31 -22.52 -27.18
CA SER A 162 0.16 -22.51 -28.64
C SER A 162 -0.12 -23.91 -29.20
N ALA A 163 0.59 -24.94 -28.71
CA ALA A 163 0.39 -26.33 -29.11
C ALA A 163 -1.02 -26.82 -28.76
N LEU A 164 -1.47 -26.58 -27.52
CA LEU A 164 -2.82 -26.96 -27.08
C LEU A 164 -3.92 -26.20 -27.83
N THR A 165 -3.66 -24.96 -28.23
CA THR A 165 -4.61 -24.16 -29.02
C THR A 165 -4.75 -24.73 -30.44
N SER A 166 -3.63 -25.13 -31.06
CA SER A 166 -3.63 -25.81 -32.35
C SER A 166 -4.38 -27.15 -32.28
N GLU A 167 -4.10 -27.96 -31.26
CA GLU A 167 -4.78 -29.24 -31.06
C GLU A 167 -6.30 -29.07 -30.89
N ASN A 168 -6.74 -28.05 -30.15
CA ASN A 168 -8.15 -27.72 -30.01
C ASN A 168 -8.82 -27.31 -31.33
N LEU A 169 -8.12 -26.53 -32.16
CA LEU A 169 -8.62 -26.14 -33.48
C LEU A 169 -8.77 -27.36 -34.39
N ASP A 170 -7.79 -28.26 -34.39
CA ASP A 170 -7.85 -29.52 -35.15
C ASP A 170 -9.01 -30.41 -34.69
N ILE A 171 -9.19 -30.59 -33.38
CA ILE A 171 -10.31 -31.37 -32.83
C ILE A 171 -11.65 -30.74 -33.23
N ARG A 172 -11.79 -29.42 -33.13
CA ARG A 172 -13.01 -28.72 -33.56
C ARG A 172 -13.29 -28.92 -35.04
N HIS A 173 -12.26 -28.84 -35.87
CA HIS A 173 -12.40 -29.06 -37.30
C HIS A 173 -12.81 -30.50 -37.62
N GLN A 174 -12.18 -31.49 -36.97
CA GLN A 174 -12.56 -32.90 -37.10
C GLN A 174 -13.99 -33.15 -36.64
N LEU A 175 -14.42 -32.56 -35.52
CA LEU A 175 -15.81 -32.64 -35.05
C LEU A 175 -16.78 -32.00 -36.04
N GLU A 176 -16.42 -30.89 -36.67
CA GLU A 176 -17.25 -30.25 -37.68
C GLU A 176 -17.35 -31.08 -38.97
N ILE A 177 -16.24 -31.69 -39.41
CA ILE A 177 -16.23 -32.66 -40.51
C ILE A 177 -17.15 -33.84 -40.16
N LEU A 178 -16.99 -34.44 -38.99
CA LEU A 178 -17.83 -35.56 -38.53
C LEU A 178 -19.30 -35.17 -38.44
N ARG A 179 -19.60 -33.93 -38.02
CA ARG A 179 -20.97 -33.40 -37.96
C ARG A 179 -21.58 -33.17 -39.36
N LYS A 180 -20.77 -32.88 -40.37
CA LYS A 180 -21.18 -32.73 -41.77
C LYS A 180 -21.25 -34.06 -42.51
N SER A 181 -20.38 -35.03 -42.16
CA SER A 181 -20.28 -36.33 -42.84
C SER A 181 -21.19 -37.40 -42.24
N ASN A 182 -21.50 -37.32 -40.94
CA ASN A 182 -22.45 -38.19 -40.27
C ASN A 182 -23.65 -37.36 -39.84
N ASN A 183 -24.85 -37.76 -40.27
CA ASN A 183 -26.12 -37.31 -39.69
C ASN A 183 -26.25 -37.86 -38.26
N LEU A 184 -25.39 -37.39 -37.35
CA LEU A 184 -25.49 -37.64 -35.91
C LEU A 184 -26.85 -37.15 -35.36
N HIS A 185 -27.48 -36.20 -36.05
CA HIS A 185 -28.85 -35.78 -35.80
C HIS A 185 -29.86 -36.90 -36.09
N ASP A 186 -29.75 -37.59 -37.23
CA ASP A 186 -30.63 -38.71 -37.57
C ASP A 186 -30.45 -39.89 -36.60
N LEU A 187 -29.21 -40.17 -36.18
CA LEU A 187 -28.96 -41.24 -35.21
C LEU A 187 -29.57 -40.94 -33.83
N ALA A 188 -29.54 -39.67 -33.41
CA ALA A 188 -30.19 -39.23 -32.17
C ALA A 188 -31.73 -39.28 -32.27
N LEU A 189 -32.30 -39.03 -33.46
CA LEU A 189 -33.73 -39.17 -33.72
C LEU A 189 -34.19 -40.64 -33.77
N LEU A 190 -33.35 -41.55 -34.26
CA LEU A 190 -33.67 -42.99 -34.36
C LEU A 190 -33.48 -43.75 -33.03
N THR A 191 -32.71 -43.21 -32.09
CA THR A 191 -32.41 -43.90 -30.82
C THR A 191 -33.66 -44.18 -29.97
N PRO A 192 -34.59 -43.23 -29.77
CA PRO A 192 -35.86 -43.50 -29.07
C PRO A 192 -36.73 -44.55 -29.78
N ASP A 193 -36.82 -44.48 -31.11
CA ASP A 193 -37.65 -45.41 -31.89
C ASP A 193 -37.12 -46.84 -31.79
N ILE A 194 -35.81 -47.04 -31.91
CA ILE A 194 -35.17 -48.35 -31.78
C ILE A 194 -35.33 -48.91 -30.35
N HIS A 195 -35.23 -48.06 -29.34
CA HIS A 195 -35.48 -48.45 -27.96
C HIS A 195 -36.92 -48.93 -27.74
N GLN A 196 -37.90 -48.20 -28.27
CA GLN A 196 -39.31 -48.58 -28.18
C GLN A 196 -39.57 -49.92 -28.90
N ILE A 197 -38.98 -50.13 -30.07
CA ILE A 197 -39.07 -51.40 -30.80
C ILE A 197 -38.46 -52.55 -29.97
N SER A 198 -37.33 -52.32 -29.30
CA SER A 198 -36.70 -53.30 -28.41
C SER A 198 -37.65 -53.76 -27.29
N ILE A 199 -38.31 -52.82 -26.62
CA ILE A 199 -39.28 -53.13 -25.55
C ILE A 199 -40.45 -53.94 -26.10
N GLN A 200 -41.01 -53.54 -27.24
CA GLN A 200 -42.15 -54.22 -27.85
C GLN A 200 -41.82 -55.66 -28.29
N VAL A 201 -40.65 -55.87 -28.88
CA VAL A 201 -40.18 -57.20 -29.28
C VAL A 201 -39.94 -58.08 -28.06
N HIS A 202 -39.39 -57.52 -26.98
CA HIS A 202 -39.19 -58.25 -25.73
C HIS A 202 -40.53 -58.69 -25.10
N GLN A 203 -41.53 -57.80 -25.08
CA GLN A 203 -42.88 -58.13 -24.62
C GLN A 203 -43.51 -59.25 -25.46
N LEU A 204 -43.37 -59.18 -26.78
CA LEU A 204 -43.84 -60.22 -27.69
C LEU A 204 -43.20 -61.58 -27.37
N LEU A 205 -41.89 -61.61 -27.14
CA LEU A 205 -41.19 -62.83 -26.74
C LEU A 205 -41.77 -63.43 -25.45
N ILE A 206 -41.98 -62.62 -24.41
CA ILE A 206 -42.57 -63.08 -23.13
C ILE A 206 -43.95 -63.69 -23.36
N VAL A 207 -44.78 -63.03 -24.17
CA VAL A 207 -46.12 -63.53 -24.53
C VAL A 207 -46.00 -64.89 -25.23
N MET A 208 -45.13 -65.01 -26.23
CA MET A 208 -44.94 -66.24 -26.99
C MET A 208 -44.40 -67.39 -26.13
N GLN A 209 -43.48 -67.12 -25.21
CA GLN A 209 -42.97 -68.12 -24.26
C GLN A 209 -44.07 -68.62 -23.31
N ASN A 210 -44.93 -67.72 -22.82
CA ASN A 210 -46.05 -68.10 -21.96
C ASN A 210 -47.10 -68.92 -22.71
N LEU A 211 -47.39 -68.56 -23.97
CA LEU A 211 -48.27 -69.35 -24.83
C LEU A 211 -47.72 -70.73 -25.11
N LYS A 212 -46.42 -70.85 -25.46
CA LYS A 212 -45.76 -72.15 -25.65
C LYS A 212 -45.84 -73.03 -24.40
N ALA A 213 -45.75 -72.42 -23.22
CA ALA A 213 -45.86 -73.12 -21.94
C ALA A 213 -47.30 -73.41 -21.49
N GLY A 214 -48.33 -73.04 -22.27
CA GLY A 214 -49.74 -73.23 -21.94
C GLY A 214 -50.24 -72.37 -20.78
N LYS A 215 -49.56 -71.26 -20.48
CA LYS A 215 -49.89 -70.35 -19.38
C LYS A 215 -50.82 -69.22 -19.85
N GLU A 216 -51.75 -68.81 -19.00
CA GLU A 216 -52.59 -67.64 -19.25
C GLU A 216 -51.75 -66.35 -19.29
N ILE A 217 -52.01 -65.49 -20.27
CA ILE A 217 -51.33 -64.20 -20.41
C ILE A 217 -52.05 -63.17 -19.56
N SER A 218 -51.37 -62.62 -18.56
CA SER A 218 -51.94 -61.55 -17.74
C SER A 218 -52.09 -60.24 -18.53
N LEU A 219 -53.13 -59.47 -18.24
CA LEU A 219 -53.35 -58.13 -18.83
C LEU A 219 -52.17 -57.18 -18.56
N ARG A 220 -51.44 -57.37 -17.46
CA ARG A 220 -50.26 -56.57 -17.11
C ARG A 220 -49.12 -56.75 -18.12
N VAL A 221 -48.91 -58.00 -18.58
CA VAL A 221 -47.90 -58.34 -19.59
C VAL A 221 -48.26 -57.74 -20.96
N LEU A 222 -49.55 -57.69 -21.30
CA LEU A 222 -50.04 -57.08 -22.55
C LEU A 222 -49.97 -55.55 -22.54
N LEU A 223 -50.14 -54.92 -21.38
CA LEU A 223 -50.17 -53.46 -21.25
C LEU A 223 -48.79 -52.83 -21.05
N GLY A 224 -47.72 -53.62 -20.98
CA GLY A 224 -46.35 -53.12 -21.00
C GLY A 224 -45.97 -52.19 -19.84
N ASN A 225 -46.64 -52.32 -18.69
CA ASN A 225 -46.55 -51.37 -17.59
C ASN A 225 -45.23 -51.41 -16.77
N ASP A 226 -44.28 -52.27 -17.14
CA ASP A 226 -43.14 -52.57 -16.27
C ASP A 226 -41.87 -51.72 -16.52
N GLU A 227 -41.74 -50.94 -17.60
CA GLU A 227 -40.49 -50.17 -17.83
C GLU A 227 -40.72 -48.74 -18.34
N LYS A 228 -40.83 -47.78 -17.40
CA LYS A 228 -40.51 -46.37 -17.67
C LYS A 228 -39.04 -46.13 -17.38
N GLY A 229 -38.17 -46.60 -18.28
CA GLY A 229 -36.75 -46.29 -18.23
C GLY A 229 -36.46 -44.89 -18.75
N ASN A 230 -35.74 -44.07 -17.97
CA ASN A 230 -35.22 -42.80 -18.45
C ASN A 230 -34.13 -43.06 -19.51
N ILE A 231 -34.36 -42.55 -20.73
CA ILE A 231 -33.46 -42.71 -21.87
C ILE A 231 -32.20 -41.87 -21.66
N SER A 232 -31.02 -42.51 -21.70
CA SER A 232 -29.75 -41.81 -21.73
C SER A 232 -28.73 -42.49 -22.65
N SER A 233 -28.31 -41.71 -23.65
CA SER A 233 -27.07 -41.81 -24.42
C SER A 233 -26.96 -42.92 -25.48
N ALA A 234 -26.11 -42.64 -26.47
CA ALA A 234 -25.74 -43.53 -27.58
C ALA A 234 -25.23 -44.93 -27.17
N LYS A 235 -24.84 -45.13 -25.90
CA LYS A 235 -24.52 -46.48 -25.37
C LYS A 235 -25.74 -47.38 -25.29
N GLN A 236 -26.95 -46.82 -25.11
CA GLN A 236 -28.20 -47.58 -25.04
C GLN A 236 -28.56 -48.20 -26.40
N LEU A 237 -28.30 -47.50 -27.50
CA LEU A 237 -28.61 -48.00 -28.85
C LEU A 237 -27.91 -49.34 -29.16
N VAL A 238 -26.64 -49.47 -28.79
CA VAL A 238 -25.88 -50.71 -29.01
C VAL A 238 -26.47 -51.87 -28.19
N VAL A 239 -26.93 -51.59 -26.97
CA VAL A 239 -27.58 -52.56 -26.09
C VAL A 239 -28.94 -52.97 -26.65
N ASP A 240 -29.76 -52.01 -27.09
CA ASP A 240 -31.09 -52.25 -27.65
C ASP A 240 -31.00 -53.11 -28.93
N VAL A 241 -30.06 -52.81 -29.84
CA VAL A 241 -29.85 -53.61 -31.06
C VAL A 241 -29.40 -55.04 -30.73
N ALA A 242 -28.53 -55.21 -29.74
CA ALA A 242 -28.10 -56.54 -29.30
C ALA A 242 -29.26 -57.33 -28.66
N SER A 243 -30.09 -56.67 -27.84
CA SER A 243 -31.29 -57.26 -27.23
C SER A 243 -32.30 -57.68 -28.30
N LEU A 244 -32.62 -56.78 -29.23
CA LEU A 244 -33.49 -57.06 -30.37
C LEU A 244 -33.05 -58.30 -31.16
N LYS A 245 -31.76 -58.39 -31.48
CA LYS A 245 -31.21 -59.54 -32.20
C LYS A 245 -31.39 -60.85 -31.43
N LYS A 246 -31.18 -60.81 -30.12
CA LYS A 246 -31.35 -61.97 -29.24
C LYS A 246 -32.82 -62.40 -29.18
N ASP A 247 -33.72 -61.45 -28.91
CA ASP A 247 -35.13 -61.73 -28.68
C ASP A 247 -35.83 -62.19 -29.96
N LEU A 248 -35.53 -61.56 -31.11
CA LEU A 248 -36.01 -62.03 -32.42
C LEU A 248 -35.50 -63.44 -32.76
N GLY A 249 -34.27 -63.78 -32.36
CA GLY A 249 -33.72 -65.12 -32.50
C GLY A 249 -34.57 -66.16 -31.76
N GLN A 250 -34.93 -65.87 -30.50
CA GLN A 250 -35.76 -66.74 -29.68
C GLN A 250 -37.21 -66.83 -30.18
N ILE A 251 -37.80 -65.71 -30.63
CA ILE A 251 -39.12 -65.70 -31.27
C ILE A 251 -39.11 -66.62 -32.50
N LYS A 252 -38.07 -66.50 -33.35
CA LYS A 252 -37.93 -67.33 -34.54
C LYS A 252 -37.88 -68.83 -34.21
N GLU A 253 -37.15 -69.21 -33.16
CA GLU A 253 -37.10 -70.60 -32.68
C GLU A 253 -38.49 -71.09 -32.25
N ILE A 254 -39.22 -70.31 -31.44
CA ILE A 254 -40.58 -70.65 -31.00
C ILE A 254 -41.54 -70.83 -32.19
N VAL A 255 -41.51 -69.91 -33.16
CA VAL A 255 -42.36 -70.01 -34.35
C VAL A 255 -41.99 -71.23 -35.20
N SER A 256 -40.69 -71.52 -35.34
CA SER A 256 -40.21 -72.67 -36.09
C SER A 256 -40.65 -73.98 -35.46
N ASP A 257 -40.54 -74.10 -34.13
CA ASP A 257 -41.01 -75.27 -33.38
C ASP A 257 -42.51 -75.47 -33.57
N TYR A 258 -43.29 -74.40 -33.39
CA TYR A 258 -44.74 -74.45 -33.57
C TYR A 258 -45.15 -74.84 -35.00
N HIS A 259 -44.44 -74.31 -36.00
CA HIS A 259 -44.69 -74.68 -37.39
C HIS A 259 -44.36 -76.14 -37.68
N ALA A 260 -43.25 -76.66 -37.12
CA ALA A 260 -42.88 -78.06 -37.24
C ALA A 260 -43.89 -78.98 -36.55
N GLU A 261 -44.38 -78.62 -35.35
CA GLU A 261 -45.45 -79.33 -34.64
C GLU A 261 -46.75 -79.36 -35.46
N ASN A 262 -47.17 -78.23 -36.02
CA ASN A 262 -48.40 -78.13 -36.80
C ASN A 262 -48.30 -78.91 -38.13
N LEU A 263 -47.14 -78.86 -38.80
CA LEU A 263 -46.90 -79.70 -39.98
C LEU A 263 -46.91 -81.19 -39.62
N GLY A 264 -46.25 -81.58 -38.54
CA GLY A 264 -46.25 -82.97 -38.05
C GLY A 264 -47.66 -83.45 -37.70
N PHE A 265 -48.45 -82.61 -37.03
CA PHE A 265 -49.85 -82.89 -36.70
C PHE A 265 -50.72 -83.07 -37.95
N ASN A 266 -50.58 -82.19 -38.95
CA ASN A 266 -51.32 -82.30 -40.21
C ASN A 266 -50.96 -83.58 -40.97
N ILE A 267 -49.68 -83.98 -41.00
CA ILE A 267 -49.26 -85.25 -41.62
C ILE A 267 -49.91 -86.44 -40.91
N CYS A 268 -49.95 -86.45 -39.56
CA CYS A 268 -50.60 -87.50 -38.78
C CYS A 268 -52.13 -87.57 -38.93
N LEU A 269 -52.80 -86.45 -39.24
CA LEU A 269 -54.24 -86.44 -39.52
C LEU A 269 -54.61 -86.88 -40.95
N THR A 270 -53.65 -86.79 -41.88
CA THR A 270 -53.86 -87.13 -43.31
C THR A 270 -53.43 -88.55 -43.68
N GLN A 271 -52.92 -89.35 -42.73
CA GLN A 271 -52.66 -90.78 -42.86
C GLN A 271 -53.81 -91.61 -42.28
#